data_AF-A0A1H6KY51-F1
#
_entry.id   AF-A0A1H6KY51-F1
#
_cell.length_a   1.000
_cell.length_b   1.000
_cell.length_c   1.000
_cell.angle_alpha   90.00
_cell.angle_beta   90.00
_cell.angle_gamma   90.00
#
_symmetry.space_group_name_H-M   'P 1'
#
loop_
_entity.id
_entity.type
_entity.pdbx_description
1 polymer ?
#
loop_
_entity_poly.entity_id
_entity_poly.type
_entity_poly.pdbx_seq_one_letter_code
_entity_poly.pdbx_strand_id
1 'polypeptide(L)'
;MSKIGYNIKKLRNVKNLSQQAFADLFNLTRGNISSYEELRAEPKLEIIIKIANYFSVPLEHLLTKQLSVNEILNFNDYFNEEGAKKIQKNFANIPFICREAIHHIKDGTFDVQKLDIITFPMYSSNKFIALELTQEIPMPTSINIQEHTIVFFEQVQIDNLHTLNNHFGLFLTNDDIFIGTYFQNSTAIELKLNEWKSEHFSQENLQSFWKLYAKFEKKL
;
A
#
# COMPACT_ATOMS: atom_id res chain seq x y z
N MET A 1 25.64 -28.73 20.46
CA MET A 1 24.66 -29.83 20.26
C MET A 1 23.37 -29.24 19.73
N SER A 2 22.77 -29.89 18.71
CA SER A 2 21.53 -29.44 18.08
C SER A 2 20.36 -29.40 19.07
N LYS A 3 19.44 -28.44 18.92
CA LYS A 3 18.22 -28.31 19.74
C LYS A 3 17.00 -29.00 19.10
N ILE A 4 17.18 -29.65 17.95
CA ILE A 4 16.10 -30.22 17.13
C ILE A 4 15.16 -31.17 17.90
N GLY A 5 15.70 -32.12 18.67
CA GLY A 5 14.87 -33.10 19.38
C GLY A 5 13.93 -32.46 20.41
N TYR A 6 14.44 -31.49 21.18
CA TYR A 6 13.64 -30.70 22.10
C TYR A 6 12.57 -29.88 21.38
N ASN A 7 12.93 -29.28 20.24
CA ASN A 7 12.01 -28.46 19.47
C ASN A 7 10.92 -29.29 18.76
N ILE A 8 11.22 -30.51 18.29
CA ILE A 8 10.21 -31.46 17.79
C ILE A 8 9.18 -31.77 18.87
N LYS A 9 9.64 -32.12 20.08
CA LYS A 9 8.75 -32.38 21.22
C LYS A 9 7.88 -31.17 21.55
N LYS A 10 8.46 -29.97 21.52
CA LYS A 10 7.74 -28.73 21.82
C LYS A 10 6.71 -28.38 20.74
N LEU A 11 7.08 -28.44 19.47
CA LEU A 11 6.17 -28.26 18.33
C LEU A 11 4.97 -29.20 18.43
N ARG A 12 5.25 -30.49 18.66
CA ARG A 12 4.23 -31.51 18.81
C ARG A 12 3.26 -31.19 19.95
N ASN A 13 3.78 -30.85 21.14
CA ASN A 13 2.95 -30.55 22.31
C ASN A 13 2.12 -29.28 22.12
N VAL A 14 2.70 -28.19 21.58
CA VAL A 14 1.99 -26.93 21.35
C VAL A 14 0.86 -27.09 20.33
N LYS A 15 1.04 -27.98 19.34
CA LYS A 15 0.01 -28.28 18.33
C LYS A 15 -0.92 -29.44 18.73
N ASN A 16 -0.83 -29.91 19.98
CA ASN A 16 -1.64 -31.02 20.53
C ASN A 16 -1.58 -32.31 19.68
N LEU A 17 -0.41 -32.64 19.13
CA LEU A 17 -0.21 -33.84 18.31
C LEU A 17 0.34 -35.01 19.16
N SER A 18 -0.11 -36.22 18.86
CA SER A 18 0.53 -37.44 19.36
C SER A 18 1.84 -37.71 18.60
N GLN A 19 2.74 -38.55 19.14
CA GLN A 19 3.96 -38.92 18.41
C GLN A 19 3.67 -39.62 17.09
N GLN A 20 2.58 -40.40 17.03
CA GLN A 20 2.13 -41.03 15.79
C GLN A 20 1.62 -39.97 14.80
N ALA A 21 0.72 -39.08 15.24
CA ALA A 21 0.16 -38.04 14.39
C ALA A 21 1.26 -37.12 13.81
N PHE A 22 2.27 -36.77 14.61
CA PHE A 22 3.43 -36.00 14.12
C PHE A 22 4.25 -36.81 13.10
N ALA A 23 4.44 -38.11 13.33
CA ALA A 23 5.17 -38.98 12.40
C ALA A 23 4.47 -39.07 11.04
N ASP A 24 3.14 -39.19 11.05
CA ASP A 24 2.31 -39.29 9.86
C ASP A 24 2.44 -38.05 8.95
N LEU A 25 2.59 -36.85 9.52
CA LEU A 25 2.80 -35.60 8.77
C LEU A 25 4.06 -35.62 7.88
N PHE A 26 5.07 -36.39 8.26
CA PHE A 26 6.38 -36.40 7.61
C PHE A 26 6.77 -37.76 7.02
N ASN A 27 5.81 -38.69 6.93
CA ASN A 27 6.03 -40.07 6.49
C ASN A 27 7.13 -40.78 7.30
N LEU A 28 7.07 -40.64 8.63
CA LEU A 28 7.97 -41.27 9.58
C LEU A 28 7.23 -42.29 10.45
N THR A 29 7.97 -43.11 11.19
CA THR A 29 7.38 -43.98 12.21
C THR A 29 7.32 -43.27 13.57
N ARG A 30 6.39 -43.67 14.44
CA ARG A 30 6.37 -43.22 15.84
C ARG A 30 7.72 -43.46 16.56
N GLY A 31 8.41 -44.56 16.23
CA GLY A 31 9.74 -44.87 16.78
C GLY A 31 10.81 -43.86 16.38
N ASN A 32 10.73 -43.30 15.17
CA ASN A 32 11.62 -42.20 14.76
C ASN A 32 11.39 -40.96 15.63
N ILE A 33 10.13 -40.54 15.80
CA ILE A 33 9.81 -39.36 16.62
C ILE A 33 10.24 -39.54 18.06
N SER A 34 9.98 -40.70 18.67
CA SER A 34 10.46 -40.99 20.03
C SER A 34 11.99 -40.86 20.13
N SER A 35 12.72 -41.46 19.19
CA SER A 35 14.19 -41.42 19.18
C SER A 35 14.74 -40.01 19.00
N TYR A 36 14.07 -39.16 18.22
CA TYR A 36 14.43 -37.75 18.06
C TYR A 36 14.17 -36.95 19.34
N GLU A 37 12.99 -37.10 19.96
CA GLU A 37 12.62 -36.39 21.19
C GLU A 37 13.48 -36.78 22.40
N GLU A 38 13.99 -38.01 22.40
CA GLU A 38 14.87 -38.57 23.44
C GLU A 38 16.36 -38.43 23.10
N LEU A 39 16.69 -37.71 22.02
CA LEU A 39 18.06 -37.42 21.58
C LEU A 39 18.93 -38.66 21.31
N ARG A 40 18.29 -39.80 21.02
CA ARG A 40 18.99 -41.03 20.61
C ARG A 40 19.36 -41.03 19.13
N ALA A 41 18.69 -40.20 18.34
CA ALA A 41 18.98 -39.97 16.93
C ALA A 41 18.64 -38.52 16.54
N GLU A 42 19.24 -38.03 15.46
CA GLU A 42 18.83 -36.76 14.83
C GLU A 42 18.10 -37.04 13.50
N PRO A 43 17.09 -36.23 13.13
CA PRO A 43 16.46 -36.35 11.82
C PRO A 43 17.43 -35.96 10.70
N LYS A 44 17.24 -36.54 9.51
CA LYS A 44 17.97 -36.10 8.31
C LYS A 44 17.61 -34.65 7.97
N LEU A 45 18.55 -33.90 7.40
CA LEU A 45 18.35 -32.49 7.02
C LEU A 45 17.06 -32.27 6.22
N GLU A 46 16.74 -33.15 5.27
CA GLU A 46 15.49 -33.10 4.49
C GLU A 46 14.24 -33.10 5.38
N ILE A 47 14.21 -33.94 6.42
CA ILE A 47 13.11 -34.01 7.38
C ILE A 47 13.07 -32.74 8.23
N ILE A 48 14.23 -32.22 8.64
CA ILE A 48 14.31 -30.97 9.41
C ILE A 48 13.74 -29.80 8.59
N ILE A 49 14.08 -29.71 7.30
CA ILE A 49 13.54 -28.71 6.37
C ILE A 49 12.01 -28.86 6.24
N LYS A 50 11.50 -30.09 6.08
CA LYS A 50 10.04 -30.34 6.03
C LYS A 50 9.33 -29.90 7.29
N ILE A 51 9.89 -30.19 8.47
CA ILE A 51 9.34 -29.75 9.76
C ILE A 51 9.35 -28.22 9.85
N ALA A 52 10.48 -27.59 9.53
CA ALA A 52 10.63 -26.13 9.54
C ALA A 52 9.57 -25.45 8.66
N ASN A 53 9.40 -25.92 7.42
CA ASN A 53 8.43 -25.38 6.48
C ASN A 53 6.98 -25.61 6.94
N TYR A 54 6.64 -26.83 7.39
CA TYR A 54 5.28 -27.15 7.82
C TYR A 54 4.83 -26.29 9.00
N PHE A 55 5.72 -26.06 9.97
CA PHE A 55 5.41 -25.24 11.14
C PHE A 55 5.77 -23.75 10.95
N SER A 56 6.26 -23.35 9.78
CA SER A 56 6.70 -21.97 9.48
C SER A 56 7.72 -21.43 10.50
N VAL A 57 8.68 -22.26 10.90
CA VAL A 57 9.74 -21.89 11.84
C VAL A 57 11.07 -21.80 11.08
N PRO A 58 11.89 -20.73 11.27
CA PRO A 58 13.21 -20.64 10.65
C PRO A 58 14.09 -21.86 10.98
N LEU A 59 14.72 -22.45 9.96
CA LEU A 59 15.56 -23.64 10.10
C LEU A 59 16.67 -23.44 11.14
N GLU A 60 17.30 -22.27 11.14
CA GLU A 60 18.32 -21.92 12.13
C GLU A 60 17.76 -21.98 13.55
N HIS A 61 16.61 -21.33 13.82
CA HIS A 61 15.98 -21.36 15.13
C HIS A 61 15.64 -22.77 15.60
N LEU A 62 15.18 -23.62 14.67
CA LEU A 62 14.86 -25.01 14.95
C LEU A 62 16.09 -25.83 15.39
N LEU A 63 17.30 -25.43 14.96
CA LEU A 63 18.56 -26.12 15.24
C LEU A 63 19.36 -25.51 16.40
N THR A 64 19.39 -24.19 16.52
CA THR A 64 20.38 -23.48 17.36
C THR A 64 19.83 -23.02 18.72
N LYS A 65 18.52 -22.83 18.86
CA LYS A 65 17.89 -22.37 20.11
C LYS A 65 16.66 -23.19 20.49
N GLN A 66 16.22 -23.09 21.75
CA GLN A 66 14.94 -23.68 22.17
C GLN A 66 13.81 -22.73 21.78
N LEU A 67 12.85 -23.20 20.99
CA LEU A 67 11.69 -22.40 20.59
C LEU A 67 10.84 -22.04 21.80
N SER A 68 10.23 -20.87 21.83
CA SER A 68 9.19 -20.45 22.78
C SER A 68 7.79 -20.84 22.28
N VAL A 69 6.78 -20.77 23.14
CA VAL A 69 5.38 -21.01 22.71
C VAL A 69 4.91 -19.93 21.73
N ASN A 70 5.29 -18.68 21.97
CA ASN A 70 4.94 -17.54 21.11
C ASN A 70 5.52 -17.70 19.69
N GLU A 71 6.76 -18.19 19.58
CA GLU A 71 7.39 -18.48 18.28
C GLU A 71 6.70 -19.63 17.51
N ILE A 72 6.03 -20.56 18.19
CA ILE A 72 5.34 -21.71 17.56
C ILE A 72 3.89 -21.38 17.18
N LEU A 73 3.25 -20.50 17.94
CA LEU A 73 1.88 -20.07 17.72
C LEU A 73 1.77 -18.90 16.73
N ASN A 74 2.90 -18.38 16.23
CA ASN A 74 2.94 -17.29 15.25
C ASN A 74 2.17 -16.04 15.71
N PHE A 75 2.25 -15.69 17.01
CA PHE A 75 1.63 -14.44 17.50
C PHE A 75 2.29 -13.18 16.93
N ASN A 76 3.49 -13.32 16.37
CA ASN A 76 4.14 -12.28 15.58
C ASN A 76 4.26 -12.80 14.15
N ASP A 77 3.65 -12.08 13.21
CA ASP A 77 3.78 -12.26 11.78
C ASP A 77 5.25 -12.44 11.36
N TYR A 78 5.67 -13.69 11.15
CA TYR A 78 6.93 -14.03 10.49
C TYR A 78 6.79 -13.87 8.97
N PHE A 79 6.24 -12.74 8.51
CA PHE A 79 6.62 -12.24 7.19
C PHE A 79 8.05 -11.74 7.34
N ASN A 80 9.03 -12.63 7.20
CA ASN A 80 10.42 -12.24 7.02
C ASN A 80 10.48 -11.36 5.76
N GLU A 81 10.63 -10.04 5.94
CA GLU A 81 10.91 -9.08 4.87
C GLU A 81 12.19 -9.43 4.08
N GLU A 82 13.01 -10.36 4.56
CA GLU A 82 14.29 -10.72 3.96
C GLU A 82 14.17 -11.65 2.73
N GLY A 83 13.04 -12.35 2.56
CA GLY A 83 12.81 -13.30 1.45
C GLY A 83 11.92 -12.75 0.34
N ALA A 84 11.02 -11.83 0.67
CA ALA A 84 10.57 -10.90 -0.33
C ALA A 84 11.76 -9.98 -0.55
N LYS A 85 12.49 -10.14 -1.67
CA LYS A 85 13.02 -8.91 -2.29
C LYS A 85 11.85 -7.95 -2.20
N LYS A 86 11.97 -6.88 -1.40
CA LYS A 86 11.28 -5.64 -1.72
C LYS A 86 11.72 -5.43 -3.17
N ILE A 87 10.95 -5.97 -4.12
CA ILE A 87 10.64 -5.24 -5.33
C ILE A 87 10.26 -3.94 -4.68
N GLN A 88 11.19 -2.99 -4.72
CA GLN A 88 10.94 -1.63 -4.31
C GLN A 88 9.93 -1.22 -5.35
N LYS A 89 8.68 -1.64 -5.11
CA LYS A 89 7.52 -1.28 -5.88
C LYS A 89 7.57 0.21 -5.64
N ASN A 90 7.93 0.94 -6.68
CA ASN A 90 7.92 2.38 -6.64
C ASN A 90 6.45 2.74 -6.45
N PHE A 91 6.03 2.78 -5.20
CA PHE A 91 4.71 3.23 -4.83
C PHE A 91 4.81 4.74 -4.80
N ALA A 92 4.02 5.41 -5.61
CA ALA A 92 3.84 6.84 -5.45
C ALA A 92 3.10 7.08 -4.13
N ASN A 93 3.66 7.96 -3.31
CA ASN A 93 3.02 8.50 -2.12
C ASN A 93 2.25 9.74 -2.55
N ILE A 94 0.93 9.64 -2.59
CA ILE A 94 0.05 10.66 -3.14
C ILE A 94 -0.72 11.31 -1.98
N PRO A 95 -0.51 12.61 -1.69
CA PRO A 95 -1.31 13.34 -0.70
C PRO A 95 -2.80 13.25 -1.05
N PHE A 96 -3.64 13.08 -0.03
CA PHE A 96 -5.07 12.84 -0.18
C PHE A 96 -5.89 13.95 0.49
N ILE A 97 -6.68 14.64 -0.32
CA ILE A 97 -7.65 15.64 0.12
C ILE A 97 -8.97 14.91 0.40
N CYS A 98 -9.20 14.64 1.69
CA CYS A 98 -10.48 14.20 2.21
C CYS A 98 -11.43 15.38 2.46
N ARG A 99 -12.65 15.08 2.90
CA ARG A 99 -13.65 16.10 3.23
C ARG A 99 -13.16 17.10 4.27
N GLU A 100 -12.49 16.64 5.32
CA GLU A 100 -11.94 17.49 6.38
C GLU A 100 -10.92 18.49 5.83
N ALA A 101 -10.08 18.07 4.89
CA ALA A 101 -9.11 18.95 4.24
C ALA A 101 -9.79 20.09 3.45
N ILE A 102 -10.95 19.85 2.85
CA ILE A 102 -11.73 20.89 2.13
C ILE A 102 -12.19 21.99 3.08
N HIS A 103 -12.60 21.65 4.31
CA HIS A 103 -12.94 22.66 5.32
C HIS A 103 -11.71 23.51 5.69
N HIS A 104 -10.54 22.89 5.86
CA HIS A 104 -9.32 23.62 6.13
C HIS A 104 -8.91 24.59 5.01
N ILE A 105 -9.21 24.25 3.74
CA ILE A 105 -8.99 25.17 2.59
C ILE A 105 -9.89 26.39 2.74
N LYS A 106 -11.20 26.18 2.98
CA LYS A 106 -12.16 27.28 3.15
C LYS A 106 -11.82 28.20 4.33
N ASP A 107 -11.24 27.65 5.38
CA ASP A 107 -10.83 28.39 6.58
C ASP A 107 -9.40 28.98 6.47
N GLY A 108 -8.68 28.74 5.37
CA GLY A 108 -7.32 29.24 5.13
C GLY A 108 -6.24 28.60 6.00
N THR A 109 -6.53 27.45 6.61
CA THR A 109 -5.62 26.68 7.47
C THR A 109 -5.02 25.45 6.78
N PHE A 110 -5.30 25.28 5.48
CA PHE A 110 -4.84 24.14 4.71
C PHE A 110 -3.32 24.07 4.61
N ASP A 111 -2.81 22.87 4.77
CA ASP A 111 -1.39 22.55 4.65
C ASP A 111 -1.26 21.17 4.00
N VAL A 112 -0.83 21.18 2.74
CA VAL A 112 -0.66 19.96 1.93
C VAL A 112 0.29 18.95 2.59
N GLN A 113 1.23 19.41 3.43
CA GLN A 113 2.20 18.54 4.11
C GLN A 113 1.60 17.72 5.25
N LYS A 114 0.39 18.07 5.71
CA LYS A 114 -0.33 17.39 6.79
C LYS A 114 -1.40 16.42 6.30
N LEU A 115 -1.54 16.28 4.98
CA LEU A 115 -2.52 15.37 4.40
C LEU A 115 -2.13 13.92 4.60
N ASP A 116 -3.14 13.07 4.71
CA ASP A 116 -2.97 11.63 4.62
C ASP A 116 -2.42 11.23 3.23
N ILE A 117 -1.85 10.03 3.15
CA ILE A 117 -1.17 9.55 1.95
C ILE A 117 -1.86 8.29 1.43
N ILE A 118 -2.20 8.30 0.15
CA ILE A 118 -2.56 7.10 -0.62
C ILE A 118 -1.32 6.58 -1.34
N THR A 119 -1.04 5.29 -1.20
CA THR A 119 0.08 4.63 -1.90
C THR A 119 -0.40 3.87 -3.12
N PHE A 120 0.09 4.21 -4.32
CA PHE A 120 -0.26 3.52 -5.57
C PHE A 120 0.97 2.90 -6.25
N PRO A 121 0.91 1.66 -6.75
CA PRO A 121 2.05 1.01 -7.43
C PRO A 121 2.25 1.58 -8.84
N MET A 122 2.71 2.82 -8.94
CA MET A 122 2.88 3.55 -10.19
C MET A 122 4.31 4.06 -10.36
N TYR A 123 4.85 3.89 -11.57
CA TYR A 123 6.18 4.35 -11.94
C TYR A 123 6.06 5.72 -12.63
N SER A 124 6.10 6.80 -11.86
CA SER A 124 6.15 8.16 -12.39
C SER A 124 6.98 9.05 -11.47
N SER A 125 7.75 9.97 -12.08
CA SER A 125 8.43 11.06 -11.37
C SER A 125 7.52 12.27 -11.13
N ASN A 126 6.31 12.25 -11.68
CA ASN A 126 5.39 13.38 -11.61
C ASN A 126 4.73 13.45 -10.23
N LYS A 127 4.35 14.66 -9.82
CA LYS A 127 3.62 14.86 -8.56
C LYS A 127 2.15 14.58 -8.80
N PHE A 128 1.53 13.90 -7.85
CA PHE A 128 0.11 13.61 -7.88
C PHE A 128 -0.56 14.16 -6.62
N ILE A 129 -1.85 14.42 -6.73
CA ILE A 129 -2.73 14.62 -5.59
C ILE A 129 -4.01 13.82 -5.80
N ALA A 130 -4.51 13.22 -4.72
CA ALA A 130 -5.76 12.48 -4.71
C ALA A 130 -6.83 13.32 -4.01
N LEU A 131 -8.06 13.23 -4.48
CA LEU A 131 -9.19 14.01 -4.00
C LEU A 131 -10.41 13.11 -3.90
N GLU A 132 -11.05 13.07 -2.74
CA GLU A 132 -12.40 12.49 -2.64
C GLU A 132 -13.40 13.49 -3.19
N LEU A 133 -14.15 13.11 -4.24
CA LEU A 133 -15.21 13.96 -4.76
C LEU A 133 -16.36 14.06 -3.77
N THR A 134 -16.68 15.29 -3.40
CA THR A 134 -17.83 15.65 -2.58
C THR A 134 -18.57 16.82 -3.23
N GLN A 135 -19.83 17.02 -2.88
CA GLN A 135 -20.62 18.16 -3.36
C GLN A 135 -20.07 19.53 -2.91
N GLU A 136 -19.14 19.53 -1.96
CA GLU A 136 -18.53 20.76 -1.44
C GLU A 136 -17.47 21.36 -2.40
N ILE A 137 -17.07 20.61 -3.43
CA ILE A 137 -16.06 21.02 -4.41
C ILE A 137 -16.78 21.56 -5.64
N PRO A 138 -16.58 22.85 -6.00
CA PRO A 138 -17.12 23.39 -7.22
C PRO A 138 -16.56 22.65 -8.45
N MET A 139 -17.44 22.14 -9.32
CA MET A 139 -17.06 21.42 -10.53
C MET A 139 -18.04 21.70 -11.68
N PRO A 140 -17.62 21.53 -12.97
CA PRO A 140 -18.49 21.80 -14.11
C PRO A 140 -19.59 20.74 -14.19
N THR A 141 -20.80 21.11 -14.63
CA THR A 141 -21.92 20.15 -14.81
C THR A 141 -21.65 19.08 -15.85
N SER A 142 -20.65 19.26 -16.71
CA SER A 142 -20.21 18.27 -17.70
C SER A 142 -19.43 17.10 -17.11
N ILE A 143 -18.95 17.21 -15.86
CA ILE A 143 -18.20 16.13 -15.23
C ILE A 143 -19.15 15.02 -14.78
N ASN A 144 -19.03 13.85 -15.40
CA ASN A 144 -19.85 12.68 -15.07
C ASN A 144 -19.09 11.71 -14.17
N ILE A 145 -18.78 12.16 -12.95
CA ILE A 145 -18.11 11.34 -11.93
C ILE A 145 -19.00 11.26 -10.70
N GLN A 146 -19.14 10.06 -10.14
CA GLN A 146 -19.99 9.82 -8.96
C GLN A 146 -19.35 10.42 -7.69
N GLU A 147 -20.21 10.84 -6.76
CA GLU A 147 -19.78 11.23 -5.41
C GLU A 147 -19.04 10.07 -4.71
N HIS A 148 -18.08 10.41 -3.84
CA HIS A 148 -17.16 9.48 -3.16
C HIS A 148 -16.16 8.75 -4.08
N THR A 149 -16.12 9.10 -5.36
CA THR A 149 -15.03 8.65 -6.24
C THR A 149 -13.73 9.34 -5.82
N ILE A 150 -12.65 8.57 -5.68
CA ILE A 150 -11.32 9.13 -5.47
C ILE A 150 -10.73 9.45 -6.84
N VAL A 151 -10.39 10.70 -7.05
CA VAL A 151 -9.86 11.20 -8.31
C VAL A 151 -8.40 11.58 -8.13
N PHE A 152 -7.56 11.18 -9.07
CA PHE A 152 -6.13 11.45 -9.08
C PHE A 152 -5.83 12.50 -10.13
N PHE A 153 -5.14 13.55 -9.70
CA PHE A 153 -4.65 14.61 -10.57
C PHE A 153 -3.12 14.59 -10.60
N GLU A 154 -2.57 14.81 -11.79
CA GLU A 154 -1.14 14.95 -12.05
C GLU A 154 -0.79 16.43 -12.15
N GLN A 155 0.31 16.86 -11.53
CA GLN A 155 0.74 18.26 -11.60
C GLN A 155 1.07 18.64 -13.03
N VAL A 156 0.52 19.77 -13.49
CA VAL A 156 0.85 20.31 -14.82
C VAL A 156 2.32 20.68 -14.87
N GLN A 157 2.96 20.44 -16.02
CA GLN A 157 4.35 20.76 -16.28
C GLN A 157 4.46 21.58 -17.56
N ILE A 158 5.51 22.39 -17.68
CA ILE A 158 5.69 23.32 -18.81
C ILE A 158 5.75 22.58 -20.16
N ASP A 159 6.35 21.39 -20.18
CA ASP A 159 6.49 20.53 -21.35
C ASP A 159 5.16 19.89 -21.79
N ASN A 160 4.20 19.69 -20.87
CA ASN A 160 2.93 19.01 -21.16
C ASN A 160 1.73 19.97 -21.36
N LEU A 161 1.96 21.29 -21.36
CA LEU A 161 0.92 22.32 -21.53
C LEU A 161 0.06 22.13 -22.80
N HIS A 162 0.67 21.68 -23.90
CA HIS A 162 -0.01 21.43 -25.17
C HIS A 162 -1.05 20.30 -25.12
N THR A 163 -1.06 19.50 -24.05
CA THR A 163 -1.97 18.35 -23.88
C THR A 163 -3.22 18.69 -23.06
N LEU A 164 -3.35 19.94 -22.59
CA LEU A 164 -4.36 20.30 -21.61
C LEU A 164 -5.74 20.55 -22.22
N ASN A 165 -5.81 21.07 -23.45
CA ASN A 165 -7.08 21.53 -24.03
C ASN A 165 -8.20 20.47 -23.93
N ASN A 166 -9.39 20.89 -23.50
CA ASN A 166 -10.58 20.06 -23.27
C ASN A 166 -10.43 18.94 -22.22
N HIS A 167 -9.38 18.96 -21.39
CA HIS A 167 -9.24 18.02 -20.26
C HIS A 167 -9.74 18.67 -18.98
N PHE A 168 -10.23 17.83 -18.06
CA PHE A 168 -10.53 18.28 -16.70
C PHE A 168 -9.24 18.53 -15.91
N GLY A 169 -9.29 19.49 -15.01
CA GLY A 169 -8.20 19.82 -14.12
C GLY A 169 -8.69 20.25 -12.75
N LEU A 170 -7.78 20.25 -11.79
CA LEU A 170 -7.97 20.77 -10.46
C LEU A 170 -7.12 22.04 -10.33
N PHE A 171 -7.75 23.12 -9.87
CA PHE A 171 -7.03 24.26 -9.31
C PHE A 171 -7.02 24.11 -7.79
N LEU A 172 -5.84 24.26 -7.20
CA LEU A 172 -5.64 24.13 -5.76
C LEU A 172 -4.62 25.14 -5.24
N THR A 173 -5.04 25.92 -4.26
CA THR A 173 -4.19 26.79 -3.43
C THR A 173 -4.46 26.47 -1.95
N ASN A 174 -3.92 27.29 -1.04
CA ASN A 174 -4.18 27.13 0.39
C ASN A 174 -5.58 27.60 0.81
N ASP A 175 -6.25 28.33 -0.05
CA ASP A 175 -7.48 29.08 0.22
C ASP A 175 -8.58 28.86 -0.84
N ASP A 176 -8.26 28.21 -1.96
CA ASP A 176 -9.20 27.94 -3.05
C ASP A 176 -9.01 26.56 -3.65
N ILE A 177 -10.12 25.96 -4.08
CA ILE A 177 -10.17 24.66 -4.73
C ILE A 177 -11.37 24.59 -5.67
N PHE A 178 -11.13 24.22 -6.92
CA PHE A 178 -12.22 23.87 -7.84
C PHE A 178 -11.74 22.94 -8.96
N ILE A 179 -12.67 22.21 -9.54
CA ILE A 179 -12.44 21.44 -10.75
C ILE A 179 -12.93 22.26 -11.94
N GLY A 180 -12.16 22.28 -13.02
CA GLY A 180 -12.54 22.98 -14.25
C GLY A 180 -12.19 22.20 -15.49
N THR A 181 -12.48 22.78 -16.65
CA THR A 181 -12.03 22.31 -17.95
C THR A 181 -10.95 23.25 -18.46
N TYR A 182 -9.83 22.69 -18.92
CA TYR A 182 -8.77 23.48 -19.54
C TYR A 182 -9.18 23.96 -20.93
N PHE A 183 -8.99 25.24 -21.17
CA PHE A 183 -9.11 25.87 -22.48
C PHE A 183 -7.75 26.44 -22.87
N GLN A 184 -7.30 26.10 -24.08
CA GLN A 184 -6.04 26.58 -24.62
C GLN A 184 -6.27 27.29 -25.94
N ASN A 185 -5.88 28.56 -25.98
CA ASN A 185 -5.82 29.37 -27.18
C ASN A 185 -4.34 29.56 -27.60
N SER A 186 -4.10 30.28 -28.70
CA SER A 186 -2.74 30.52 -29.21
C SER A 186 -1.83 31.30 -28.25
N THR A 187 -2.40 32.02 -27.28
CA THR A 187 -1.66 32.93 -26.37
C THR A 187 -1.85 32.65 -24.89
N ALA A 188 -2.83 31.81 -24.52
CA ALA A 188 -3.20 31.62 -23.12
C ALA A 188 -3.77 30.23 -22.86
N ILE A 189 -3.57 29.76 -21.63
CA ILE A 189 -4.20 28.57 -21.07
C ILE A 189 -4.99 29.04 -19.85
N GLU A 190 -6.21 28.55 -19.70
CA GLU A 190 -7.03 28.80 -18.52
C GLU A 190 -7.72 27.52 -18.07
N LEU A 191 -7.95 27.39 -16.76
CA LEU A 191 -8.83 26.39 -16.20
C LEU A 191 -10.15 27.05 -15.83
N LYS A 192 -11.24 26.68 -16.52
CA LYS A 192 -12.55 27.31 -16.36
C LYS A 192 -13.52 26.37 -15.65
N LEU A 193 -14.07 26.81 -14.53
CA LEU A 193 -15.18 26.13 -13.85
C LEU A 193 -16.51 26.45 -14.54
N ASN A 194 -16.76 27.75 -14.75
CA ASN A 194 -17.97 28.28 -15.40
C ASN A 194 -17.69 29.70 -15.94
N GLU A 195 -18.70 30.41 -16.45
CA GLU A 195 -18.54 31.77 -17.01
C GLU A 195 -18.05 32.82 -15.99
N TRP A 196 -18.13 32.55 -14.69
CA TRP A 196 -17.83 33.49 -13.62
C TRP A 196 -16.57 33.12 -12.82
N LYS A 197 -16.08 31.89 -12.94
CA LYS A 197 -14.91 31.39 -12.23
C LYS A 197 -13.98 30.65 -13.18
N SER A 198 -12.80 31.22 -13.38
CA SER A 198 -11.68 30.65 -14.11
C SER A 198 -10.37 31.14 -13.52
N GLU A 199 -9.30 30.40 -13.76
CA GLU A 199 -7.94 30.80 -13.39
C GLU A 199 -7.02 30.69 -14.61
N HIS A 200 -6.28 31.77 -14.86
CA HIS A 200 -5.33 31.81 -15.96
C HIS A 200 -4.00 31.19 -15.56
N PHE A 201 -3.47 30.38 -16.46
CA PHE A 201 -2.15 29.80 -16.29
C PHE A 201 -1.07 30.87 -16.42
N SER A 202 -0.10 30.83 -15.50
CA SER A 202 1.17 31.54 -15.58
C SER A 202 2.29 30.64 -15.06
N GLN A 203 3.54 30.98 -15.37
CA GLN A 203 4.67 30.24 -14.83
C GLN A 203 4.77 30.34 -13.30
N GLU A 204 4.26 31.43 -12.72
CA GLU A 204 4.30 31.70 -11.27
C GLU A 204 3.28 30.85 -10.50
N ASN A 205 2.13 30.53 -11.11
CA ASN A 205 1.06 29.76 -10.47
C ASN A 205 0.96 28.31 -10.96
N LEU A 206 1.87 27.85 -11.82
CA LEU A 206 1.94 26.49 -12.37
C LEU A 206 1.70 25.39 -11.31
N GLN A 207 2.22 25.56 -10.10
CA GLN A 207 2.10 24.58 -9.02
C GLN A 207 0.66 24.32 -8.55
N SER A 208 -0.26 25.26 -8.80
CA SER A 208 -1.67 25.18 -8.43
C SER A 208 -2.53 24.46 -9.47
N PHE A 209 -1.98 24.17 -10.65
CA PHE A 209 -2.70 23.53 -11.74
C PHE A 209 -2.37 22.04 -11.83
N TRP A 210 -3.42 21.23 -11.85
CA TRP A 210 -3.33 19.79 -11.97
C TRP A 210 -4.25 19.29 -13.07
N LYS A 211 -3.85 18.24 -13.78
CA LYS A 211 -4.61 17.59 -14.85
C LYS A 211 -5.22 16.29 -14.34
N LEU A 212 -6.48 16.04 -14.66
CA LEU A 212 -7.13 14.77 -14.32
C LEU A 212 -6.35 13.61 -14.96
N TYR A 213 -5.91 12.66 -14.12
CA TYR A 213 -5.11 11.51 -14.55
C TYR A 213 -5.90 10.21 -14.49
N ALA A 214 -6.53 9.92 -13.35
CA ALA A 214 -7.26 8.68 -13.14
C ALA A 214 -8.39 8.86 -12.12
N LYS A 215 -9.26 7.84 -12.03
CA LYS A 215 -10.26 7.73 -10.97
C LYS A 215 -10.28 6.31 -10.40
N PHE A 216 -10.55 6.21 -9.12
CA PHE A 216 -10.83 4.98 -8.41
C PHE A 216 -12.29 5.04 -7.93
N GLU A 217 -13.12 4.20 -8.53
CA GLU A 217 -14.55 4.11 -8.27
C GLU A 217 -14.91 2.71 -7.79
N LYS A 218 -15.79 2.62 -6.78
CA LYS A 218 -16.35 1.34 -6.36
C LYS A 218 -17.47 0.95 -7.32
N LYS A 219 -17.27 -0.09 -8.12
CA LYS A 219 -18.35 -0.71 -8.89
C LYS A 219 -19.06 -1.73 -8.01
N LEU A 220 -20.33 -1.47 -7.68
CA LEU A 220 -21.23 -2.39 -6.99
C LEU A 220 -21.93 -3.31 -8.00
#